data_AF-A0A816H0H7-F1
#
_entry.id   AF-A0A816H0H7-F1
#
_cell.length_a   1.000
_cell.length_b   1.000
_cell.length_c   1.000
_cell.angle_alpha   90.00
_cell.angle_beta   90.00
_cell.angle_gamma   90.00
#
_symmetry.space_group_name_H-M   'P 1'
#
loop_
_entity.id
_entity.type
_entity.pdbx_description
1 polymer ?
#
loop_
_entity_poly.entity_id
_entity_poly.type
_entity_poly.pdbx_seq_one_letter_code
_entity_poly.pdbx_strand_id
1 'polypeptide(L)'
;QYFSTPVNDTNILENLKQSSDLPQNVHIELDAVRFTPETSTFFNELDAFPNRSTKVLDLWYKKKYASYPKNEEDPFKDNIY
;
A
#
# COMPACT_ATOMS: atom_id res chain seq x y z
N GLN A 1 -4.84 41.22 -4.16
CA GLN A 1 -5.46 40.08 -4.86
C GLN A 1 -4.66 38.78 -4.69
N TYR A 2 -3.33 38.82 -4.60
CA TYR A 2 -2.48 37.62 -4.44
C TYR A 2 -2.83 36.71 -3.25
N PHE A 3 -3.21 37.26 -2.09
CA PHE A 3 -3.53 36.49 -0.87
C PHE A 3 -5.02 36.18 -0.69
N SER A 4 -5.84 36.36 -1.73
CA SER A 4 -7.29 36.14 -1.65
C SER A 4 -7.71 34.72 -2.02
N THR A 5 -6.81 33.94 -2.63
CA THR A 5 -7.08 32.56 -3.01
C THR A 5 -6.67 31.63 -1.87
N PRO A 6 -7.59 30.80 -1.35
CA PRO A 6 -7.24 29.79 -0.35
C PRO A 6 -6.35 28.72 -0.96
N VAL A 7 -5.35 28.27 -0.19
CA VAL A 7 -4.47 27.16 -0.57
C VAL A 7 -4.99 25.90 0.13
N ASN A 8 -5.09 24.80 -0.63
CA ASN A 8 -5.41 23.49 -0.09
C ASN A 8 -4.13 22.66 0.00
N ASP A 9 -3.84 22.15 1.19
CA ASP A 9 -2.66 21.30 1.45
C ASP A 9 -2.96 19.80 1.30
N THR A 10 -4.19 19.44 0.96
CA THR A 10 -4.66 18.05 0.85
C THR A 10 -4.30 17.43 -0.49
N ASN A 11 -3.98 16.14 -0.46
CA ASN A 11 -3.71 15.37 -1.69
C ASN A 11 -5.01 15.20 -2.51
N ILE A 12 -4.88 15.10 -3.84
CA ILE A 12 -5.99 14.80 -4.76
C ILE A 12 -6.80 13.57 -4.30
N LEU A 13 -6.13 12.51 -3.83
CA LEU A 13 -6.83 11.31 -3.36
C LEU A 13 -7.62 11.54 -2.06
N GLU A 14 -7.10 12.36 -1.16
CA GLU A 14 -7.79 12.74 0.08
C GLU A 14 -9.03 13.59 -0.23
N ASN A 15 -8.89 14.54 -1.17
CA ASN A 15 -10.01 15.35 -1.65
C ASN A 15 -11.10 14.48 -2.29
N LEU A 16 -10.71 13.47 -3.10
CA LEU A 16 -11.66 12.56 -3.72
C LEU A 16 -12.38 11.69 -2.68
N LYS A 17 -11.68 11.20 -1.65
CA LYS A 17 -12.29 10.42 -0.57
C LYS A 17 -13.31 11.24 0.24
N GLN A 18 -13.08 12.55 0.39
CA GLN A 18 -14.00 13.47 1.09
C GLN A 18 -15.12 14.00 0.19
N SER A 19 -15.01 13.82 -1.13
CA SER A 19 -15.97 14.35 -2.10
C SER A 19 -17.31 13.63 -2.02
N SER A 20 -18.39 14.38 -2.23
CA SER A 20 -19.75 13.86 -2.36
C SER A 20 -20.00 13.12 -3.67
N ASP A 21 -19.07 13.22 -4.63
CA ASP A 21 -19.23 12.71 -5.99
C ASP A 21 -18.86 11.23 -6.11
N LEU A 22 -18.37 10.62 -5.03
CA LEU A 22 -18.01 9.21 -5.01
C LEU A 22 -19.28 8.33 -5.05
N PRO A 23 -19.42 7.44 -6.03
CA PRO A 23 -20.55 6.52 -6.08
C PRO A 23 -20.61 5.62 -4.84
N GLN A 24 -21.82 5.25 -4.41
CA GLN A 24 -22.03 4.46 -3.18
C GLN A 24 -21.34 3.09 -3.18
N ASN A 25 -21.07 2.53 -4.37
CA ASN A 25 -20.39 1.26 -4.54
C ASN A 25 -18.85 1.37 -4.64
N VAL A 26 -18.29 2.57 -4.48
CA VAL A 26 -16.84 2.81 -4.54
C VAL A 26 -16.36 3.27 -3.17
N HIS A 27 -15.35 2.57 -2.63
CA HIS A 27 -14.67 2.94 -1.40
C HIS A 27 -13.19 3.17 -1.68
N ILE A 28 -12.64 4.27 -1.17
CA ILE A 28 -11.21 4.61 -1.30
C ILE A 28 -10.51 4.36 0.03
N GLU A 29 -9.62 3.38 0.04
CA GLU A 29 -8.69 3.15 1.14
C GLU A 29 -7.39 3.89 0.87
N LEU A 30 -7.00 4.80 1.77
CA LEU A 30 -5.76 5.58 1.63
C LEU A 30 -4.58 4.89 2.30
N ASP A 31 -4.86 4.09 3.32
CA ASP A 31 -3.85 3.28 3.97
C ASP A 31 -3.46 2.12 3.05
N ALA A 32 -2.16 2.01 2.78
CA ALA A 32 -1.64 0.89 2.01
C ALA A 32 -1.83 -0.42 2.80
N VAL A 33 -2.85 -1.19 2.43
CA VAL A 33 -3.06 -2.55 2.93
C VAL A 33 -2.08 -3.47 2.20
N ARG A 34 -1.14 -4.04 2.94
CA ARG A 34 -0.17 -4.98 2.38
C ARG A 34 -0.76 -6.38 2.42
N PHE A 35 -0.62 -7.10 1.31
CA PHE A 35 -0.91 -8.52 1.29
C PHE A 35 0.03 -9.26 2.26
N THR A 36 -0.53 -9.98 3.22
CA THR A 36 0.18 -11.06 3.92
C THR A 36 -0.67 -12.33 3.84
N PRO A 37 -0.05 -13.52 3.65
CA PRO A 37 -0.81 -14.76 3.49
C PRO A 37 -1.71 -15.09 4.70
N GLU A 38 -1.33 -14.62 5.88
CA GLU A 38 -2.08 -14.86 7.12
C GLU A 38 -3.30 -13.93 7.29
N THR A 39 -3.28 -12.74 6.67
CA THR A 39 -4.35 -11.73 6.88
C THR A 39 -5.22 -11.50 5.67
N SER A 40 -4.74 -11.82 4.46
CA SER A 40 -5.46 -11.54 3.23
C SER A 40 -6.37 -12.70 2.82
N THR A 41 -7.65 -12.61 3.17
CA THR A 41 -8.71 -13.48 2.63
C THR A 41 -9.11 -13.08 1.19
N PHE A 42 -8.60 -11.96 0.69
CA PHE A 42 -8.88 -11.47 -0.65
C PHE A 42 -8.23 -12.35 -1.72
N PHE A 43 -8.91 -12.50 -2.86
CA PHE A 43 -8.44 -13.21 -4.06
C PHE A 43 -8.13 -14.70 -3.88
N ASN A 44 -8.80 -15.41 -2.94
CA ASN A 44 -8.54 -16.83 -2.66
C ASN A 44 -7.05 -17.10 -2.35
N GLU A 45 -6.41 -16.21 -1.60
CA GLU A 45 -4.99 -16.32 -1.21
C GLU A 45 -4.01 -16.22 -2.40
N LEU A 46 -4.50 -15.82 -3.59
CA LEU A 46 -3.66 -15.61 -4.76
C LEU A 46 -2.84 -14.34 -4.60
N ASP A 47 -1.53 -14.52 -4.49
CA ASP A 47 -0.56 -13.44 -4.54
C ASP A 47 -0.17 -13.13 -6.00
N ALA A 48 -0.10 -11.84 -6.36
CA ALA A 48 0.41 -11.39 -7.65
C ALA A 48 1.87 -11.82 -7.90
N PHE A 49 2.64 -12.08 -6.85
CA PHE A 49 4.04 -12.51 -6.94
C PHE A 49 4.29 -13.81 -6.13
N PRO A 50 3.88 -14.98 -6.65
CA PRO A 50 3.96 -16.24 -5.91
C PRO A 50 5.38 -16.67 -5.56
N ASN A 51 6.38 -16.36 -6.39
CA ASN A 51 7.77 -16.82 -6.23
C ASN A 51 8.74 -15.75 -5.71
N ARG A 52 8.24 -14.60 -5.27
CA ARG A 52 9.07 -13.47 -4.83
C ARG A 52 8.86 -13.20 -3.35
N SER A 53 9.94 -13.03 -2.61
CA SER A 53 9.88 -12.60 -1.22
C SER A 53 9.57 -11.11 -1.15
N THR A 54 8.75 -10.74 -0.17
CA THR A 54 8.35 -9.35 0.06
C THR A 54 9.17 -8.79 1.22
N LYS A 55 10.22 -8.02 0.90
CA LYS A 55 11.12 -7.40 1.90
C LYS A 55 10.72 -5.97 2.21
N VAL A 56 10.95 -5.54 3.46
CA VAL A 56 10.85 -4.13 3.89
C VAL A 56 12.24 -3.65 4.22
N LEU A 57 12.74 -2.70 3.43
CA LEU A 57 14.10 -2.21 3.54
C LEU A 57 14.18 -1.02 4.51
N ASP A 58 13.21 -0.11 4.43
CA ASP A 58 13.16 1.11 5.23
C ASP A 58 13.06 0.83 6.73
N LEU A 59 13.99 1.43 7.50
CA LEU A 59 14.07 1.26 8.95
C LEU A 59 12.78 1.65 9.67
N TRP A 60 12.16 2.75 9.25
CA TRP A 60 10.90 3.25 9.82
C TRP A 60 9.75 2.27 9.59
N TYR A 61 9.70 1.65 8.42
CA TYR A 61 8.61 0.78 8.02
C TYR A 61 8.79 -0.67 8.47
N LYS A 62 10.01 -1.11 8.83
CA LYS A 62 10.26 -2.47 9.38
C LYS A 62 9.43 -2.80 10.62
N LYS A 63 9.08 -1.80 11.43
CA LYS A 63 8.20 -2.00 12.60
C LYS A 63 6.72 -2.12 12.22
N LYS A 64 6.30 -1.38 11.21
CA LYS A 64 4.90 -1.34 10.76
C LYS A 64 4.54 -2.53 9.88
N TYR A 65 5.48 -2.96 9.03
CA TYR A 65 5.25 -4.01 8.04
C TYR A 65 6.30 -5.11 8.20
N ALA A 66 5.82 -6.34 8.40
CA ALA A 66 6.69 -7.52 8.39
C ALA A 66 7.20 -7.81 6.98
N SER A 67 8.45 -8.27 6.90
CA SER A 67 8.96 -8.91 5.68
C SER A 67 8.45 -10.35 5.63
N TYR A 68 8.03 -10.79 4.45
CA TYR A 68 7.53 -12.15 4.23
C TYR A 68 8.46 -12.89 3.27
N PRO A 69 9.34 -13.77 3.77
CA PRO A 69 10.17 -14.63 2.92
C PRO A 69 9.32 -15.77 2.34
N LYS A 70 9.46 -16.05 1.04
CA LYS A 70 8.72 -17.15 0.40
C LYS A 70 9.53 -18.43 0.26
N ASN A 71 10.72 -18.39 -0.35
CA ASN A 71 11.54 -19.59 -0.59
C ASN A 71 13.03 -19.25 -0.69
N GLU A 72 13.91 -20.26 -0.55
CA GLU A 72 15.35 -20.17 -0.82
C GLU A 72 15.69 -20.01 -2.31
N GLU A 73 14.74 -20.24 -3.22
CA GLU A 73 14.89 -20.10 -4.67
C GLU A 73 14.61 -18.69 -5.19
N ASP A 74 14.22 -17.76 -4.30
CA ASP A 74 14.01 -16.38 -4.72
C ASP A 74 15.34 -15.79 -5.22
N PRO A 75 15.44 -15.40 -6.51
CA PRO A 75 16.67 -14.88 -7.09
C PRO A 75 17.11 -13.55 -6.46
N PHE A 76 16.26 -12.93 -5.65
CA PHE A 76 16.52 -11.67 -4.95
C PHE A 76 16.60 -11.83 -3.41
N LYS A 77 16.71 -13.08 -2.91
CA LYS A 77 16.80 -13.37 -1.47
C LYS A 77 17.99 -12.72 -0.76
N ASP A 78 19.06 -12.41 -1.49
CA ASP A 78 20.27 -11.79 -0.95
C ASP A 78 20.40 -10.30 -1.31
N ASN A 79 19.51 -9.79 -2.17
CA ASN A 79 19.60 -8.38 -2.58
C ASN A 79 19.15 -7.42 -1.46
N ILE A 80 19.98 -6.39 -1.28
CA ILE A 80 19.87 -5.23 -0.38
C ILE A 80 20.03 -3.94 -1.20
N TYR A 81 19.28 -3.81 -2.29
CA TYR A 81 19.10 -2.53 -2.99
C TYR A 81 17.86 -1.84 -2.43
#